data_AF-A0A7M5XIT9-F1
#
_entry.id   AF-A0A7M5XIT9-F1
#
_cell.length_a   1.000
_cell.length_b   1.000
_cell.length_c   1.000
_cell.angle_alpha   90.00
_cell.angle_beta   90.00
_cell.angle_gamma   90.00
#
_symmetry.space_group_name_H-M   'P 1'
#
loop_
_entity.id
_entity.type
_entity.pdbx_description
1 polymer ?
#
loop_
_entity_poly.entity_id
_entity_poly.type
_entity_poly.pdbx_seq_one_letter_code
_entity_poly.pdbx_strand_id
1 'polypeptide(L)'
;SDVITRLAFQSLQLVVTDYLPIIPCWCLQVLVEVVGKFGLQPNEINISLTAIGLLWNLSDFLYQNRSNLKRDLEEYKKRQPDLVKKEETAPQSPIHNIEFYPSLDSLVPPFDSAWMCLYGKLGELCVDPRPAVRKSAGQTLFSTISAHGGLLENQTWYMVLWKVLFPLLEKVRSTSSVAANFPPPSDNTVLPGNILIHHSRDTAEKQWTETCVLTLAGVARVSTRSHILKKLDEYPRAWALLLEIIESNALSKNSEVALNSLKSFQEIVDDLSANNKAPKSKDSTRDASAISFVADITDTEVGVGQMLGESGKTSVQTPWKMNTFCVLQKTLTARRKHVPSILHNRI
;
A
#
# COMPACT_ATOMS: atom_id res chain seq x y z
N SER A 1 -4.48 29.05 18.95
CA SER A 1 -3.89 28.08 18.02
C SER A 1 -4.96 27.47 17.12
N ASP A 2 -5.99 26.84 17.70
CA ASP A 2 -7.01 26.09 16.93
C ASP A 2 -7.83 26.93 15.93
N VAL A 3 -8.18 28.17 16.28
CA VAL A 3 -8.88 29.10 15.36
C VAL A 3 -8.06 29.35 14.09
N ILE A 4 -6.74 29.50 14.21
CA ILE A 4 -5.84 29.72 13.08
C ILE A 4 -5.79 28.46 12.22
N THR A 5 -5.67 27.28 12.84
CA THR A 5 -5.69 25.99 12.13
C THR A 5 -6.99 25.81 11.34
N ARG A 6 -8.14 26.09 11.93
CA ARG A 6 -9.44 26.01 11.24
C ARG A 6 -9.55 26.99 10.08
N LEU A 7 -9.17 28.25 10.29
CA LEU A 7 -9.24 29.26 9.24
C LEU A 7 -8.29 28.95 8.08
N ALA A 8 -7.07 28.51 8.38
CA ALA A 8 -6.10 28.08 7.38
C ALA A 8 -6.62 26.85 6.60
N PHE A 9 -7.24 25.89 7.30
CA PHE A 9 -7.81 24.71 6.65
C PHE A 9 -9.02 25.05 5.77
N GLN A 10 -9.92 25.93 6.21
CA GLN A 10 -11.04 26.42 5.40
C GLN A 10 -10.55 27.10 4.11
N SER A 11 -9.49 27.90 4.21
CA SER A 11 -8.84 28.51 3.04
C SER A 11 -8.28 27.45 2.10
N LEU A 12 -7.61 26.43 2.64
CA LEU A 12 -7.07 25.32 1.86
C LEU A 12 -8.16 24.48 1.19
N GLN A 13 -9.27 24.22 1.88
CA GLN A 13 -10.42 23.52 1.33
C GLN A 13 -10.91 24.23 0.07
N LEU A 14 -11.18 25.54 0.18
CA LEU A 14 -11.62 26.37 -0.95
C LEU A 14 -10.64 26.33 -2.12
N VAL A 15 -9.33 26.36 -1.83
CA VAL A 15 -8.29 26.23 -2.88
C VAL A 15 -8.42 24.90 -3.62
N VAL A 16 -8.58 23.78 -2.91
CA VAL A 16 -8.65 22.45 -3.51
C VAL A 16 -10.00 22.19 -4.19
N THR A 17 -11.11 22.71 -3.67
CA THR A 17 -12.45 22.44 -4.20
C THR A 17 -12.85 23.36 -5.34
N ASP A 18 -12.50 24.65 -5.27
CA ASP A 18 -13.05 25.67 -6.18
C ASP A 18 -11.98 26.25 -7.11
N TYR A 19 -10.72 26.30 -6.66
CA TYR A 19 -9.64 26.98 -7.41
C TYR A 19 -8.57 26.03 -7.97
N LEU A 20 -8.69 24.72 -7.76
CA LEU A 20 -7.68 23.76 -8.21
C LEU A 20 -7.35 23.85 -9.72
N PRO A 21 -8.30 24.07 -10.65
CA PRO A 21 -7.99 24.22 -12.07
C PRO A 21 -7.15 25.45 -12.44
N ILE A 22 -7.13 26.49 -11.60
CA ILE A 22 -6.35 27.71 -11.83
C ILE A 22 -5.01 27.70 -11.08
N ILE A 23 -4.77 26.70 -10.23
CA ILE A 23 -3.50 26.55 -9.51
C ILE A 23 -2.39 26.19 -10.51
N PRO A 24 -1.23 26.88 -10.47
CA PRO A 24 -0.10 26.51 -11.31
C PRO A 24 0.38 25.07 -11.06
N CYS A 25 0.74 24.36 -12.13
CA CYS A 25 1.10 22.95 -12.05
C CYS A 25 2.28 22.65 -11.11
N TRP A 26 3.23 23.58 -10.99
CA TRP A 26 4.39 23.46 -10.07
C TRP A 26 4.01 23.60 -8.59
N CYS A 27 2.82 24.13 -8.27
CA CYS A 27 2.33 24.22 -6.89
C CYS A 27 1.62 22.93 -6.44
N LEU A 28 1.34 21.98 -7.34
CA LEU A 28 0.52 20.80 -7.02
C LEU A 28 1.16 19.91 -5.95
N GLN A 29 2.48 19.68 -6.03
CA GLN A 29 3.19 18.89 -5.01
C GLN A 29 3.14 19.58 -3.65
N VAL A 30 3.34 20.90 -3.60
CA VAL A 30 3.23 21.69 -2.37
C VAL A 30 1.82 21.61 -1.80
N LEU A 31 0.80 21.69 -2.66
CA LEU A 31 -0.59 21.58 -2.26
C LEU A 31 -0.90 20.22 -1.63
N VAL A 32 -0.42 19.12 -2.24
CA VAL A 32 -0.50 17.76 -1.69
C VAL A 32 0.20 17.68 -0.33
N GLU A 33 1.39 18.26 -0.21
CA GLU A 33 2.15 18.24 1.05
C GLU A 33 1.42 18.98 2.17
N VAL A 34 0.87 20.17 1.88
CA VAL A 34 0.11 20.97 2.85
C VAL A 34 -1.16 20.24 3.28
N VAL A 35 -1.93 19.68 2.33
CA VAL A 35 -3.11 18.87 2.66
C VAL A 35 -2.72 17.66 3.53
N GLY A 36 -1.63 16.96 3.20
CA GLY A 36 -1.11 15.86 4.00
C GLY A 36 -0.76 16.27 5.44
N LYS A 37 -0.16 17.46 5.64
CA LYS A 37 0.13 18.02 6.97
C LYS A 37 -1.14 18.31 7.77
N PHE A 38 -2.21 18.80 7.13
CA PHE A 38 -3.53 18.91 7.77
C PHE A 38 -4.19 17.55 8.02
N GLY A 39 -3.84 16.51 7.26
CA GLY A 39 -4.16 15.13 7.61
C GLY A 39 -3.55 14.74 8.96
N LEU A 40 -2.26 15.06 9.15
CA LEU A 40 -1.45 14.58 10.27
C LEU A 40 -1.57 15.43 11.55
N GLN A 41 -2.20 16.61 11.49
CA GLN A 41 -2.36 17.40 12.70
C GLN A 41 -3.15 16.61 13.78
N PRO A 42 -2.80 16.72 15.07
CA PRO A 42 -3.35 15.86 16.11
C PRO A 42 -4.66 16.38 16.73
N ASN A 43 -4.93 17.68 16.65
CA ASN A 43 -5.94 18.36 17.47
C ASN A 43 -7.39 18.10 17.02
N GLU A 44 -7.66 18.08 15.72
CA GLU A 44 -9.04 18.06 15.20
C GLU A 44 -9.24 16.94 14.19
N ILE A 45 -9.82 15.83 14.62
CA ILE A 45 -10.01 14.66 13.76
C ILE A 45 -10.79 14.96 12.47
N ASN A 46 -11.76 15.89 12.52
CA ASN A 46 -12.55 16.26 11.35
C ASN A 46 -11.68 16.92 10.26
N ILE A 47 -10.72 17.77 10.65
CA ILE A 47 -9.75 18.35 9.71
C ILE A 47 -8.94 17.23 9.05
N SER A 48 -8.46 16.25 9.83
CA SER A 48 -7.70 15.11 9.29
C SER A 48 -8.50 14.30 8.28
N LEU A 49 -9.75 13.96 8.62
CA LEU A 49 -10.63 13.16 7.75
C LEU A 49 -11.00 13.93 6.48
N THR A 50 -11.30 15.22 6.58
CA THR A 50 -11.57 16.03 5.39
C THR A 50 -10.32 16.22 4.53
N ALA A 51 -9.14 16.38 5.13
CA ALA A 51 -7.88 16.46 4.38
C ALA A 51 -7.60 15.17 3.60
N ILE A 52 -7.91 13.99 4.16
CA ILE A 52 -7.84 12.72 3.41
C ILE A 52 -8.78 12.72 2.20
N GLY A 53 -9.99 13.28 2.34
CA GLY A 53 -10.90 13.50 1.21
C GLY A 53 -10.34 14.46 0.16
N LEU A 54 -9.66 15.53 0.59
CA LEU A 54 -8.97 16.45 -0.34
C LEU A 54 -7.81 15.76 -1.08
N LEU A 55 -7.09 14.83 -0.45
CA LEU A 55 -6.06 14.02 -1.15
C LEU A 55 -6.69 13.17 -2.26
N TRP A 56 -7.87 12.59 -2.04
CA TRP A 56 -8.61 11.91 -3.10
C TRP A 56 -8.95 12.88 -4.25
N ASN A 57 -9.51 14.06 -3.94
CA ASN A 57 -9.85 15.06 -4.96
C ASN A 57 -8.63 15.50 -5.77
N LEU A 58 -7.48 15.70 -5.12
CA LEU A 58 -6.21 15.98 -5.79
C LEU A 58 -5.79 14.84 -6.72
N SER A 59 -5.96 13.58 -6.29
CA SER A 59 -5.68 12.42 -7.13
C SER A 59 -6.55 12.37 -8.39
N ASP A 60 -7.86 12.65 -8.26
CA ASP A 60 -8.78 12.70 -9.40
C ASP A 60 -8.41 13.83 -10.36
N PHE A 61 -8.05 15.00 -9.83
CA PHE A 61 -7.59 16.12 -10.64
C PHE A 61 -6.31 15.80 -11.42
N LEU A 62 -5.31 15.21 -10.77
CA LEU A 62 -4.07 14.76 -11.41
C LEU A 62 -4.37 13.77 -12.55
N TYR A 63 -5.26 12.82 -12.33
CA TYR A 63 -5.65 11.81 -13.31
C TYR A 63 -6.37 12.43 -14.52
N GLN A 64 -7.37 13.28 -14.28
CA GLN A 64 -8.21 13.91 -15.30
C GLN A 64 -7.40 14.86 -16.19
N ASN A 65 -6.43 15.59 -15.61
CA ASN A 65 -5.68 16.64 -16.31
C ASN A 65 -4.26 16.21 -16.74
N ARG A 66 -3.93 14.92 -16.65
CA ARG A 66 -2.57 14.37 -16.84
C ARG A 66 -1.84 14.88 -18.09
N SER A 67 -2.52 14.98 -19.23
CA SER A 67 -1.88 15.36 -20.50
C SER A 67 -1.44 16.83 -20.48
N ASN A 68 -2.30 17.71 -19.97
CA ASN A 68 -2.01 19.14 -19.86
C ASN A 68 -0.94 19.39 -18.81
N LEU A 69 -1.08 18.75 -17.64
CA LEU A 69 -0.13 18.89 -16.53
C LEU A 69 1.27 18.39 -16.91
N LYS A 70 1.39 17.25 -17.59
CA LYS A 70 2.68 16.74 -18.09
C LYS A 70 3.33 17.77 -19.03
N ARG A 71 2.58 18.30 -20.01
CA ARG A 71 3.10 19.30 -20.95
C ARG A 71 3.55 20.58 -20.24
N ASP A 72 2.72 21.13 -19.36
CA ASP A 72 3.00 22.41 -18.69
C ASP A 72 4.21 22.30 -17.76
N LEU A 73 4.38 21.16 -17.09
CA LEU A 73 5.51 20.92 -16.19
C LEU A 73 6.83 20.73 -16.95
N GLU A 74 6.80 20.05 -18.10
CA GLU A 74 7.95 19.96 -19.01
C GLU A 74 8.34 21.34 -19.59
N GLU A 75 7.36 22.16 -19.97
CA GLU A 75 7.61 23.54 -20.41
C GLU A 75 8.20 24.40 -19.29
N TYR A 76 7.69 24.28 -18.06
CA TYR A 76 8.20 24.99 -16.90
C TYR A 76 9.67 24.63 -16.61
N LYS A 77 10.01 23.33 -16.63
CA LYS A 77 11.40 22.85 -16.44
C LYS A 77 12.36 23.41 -17.49
N LYS A 78 11.93 23.50 -18.76
CA LYS A 78 12.72 24.10 -19.84
C LYS A 78 12.96 25.60 -19.66
N ARG A 79 12.00 26.34 -19.08
CA ARG A 79 12.10 27.79 -18.87
C ARG A 79 12.95 28.19 -17.67
N GLN A 80 13.28 27.26 -16.77
CA GLN A 80 14.12 27.51 -15.59
C GLN A 80 15.40 26.65 -15.59
N PRO A 81 16.39 26.97 -16.45
CA PRO A 81 17.64 26.19 -16.56
C PRO A 81 18.51 26.22 -15.29
N ASP A 82 18.34 27.21 -14.41
CA ASP A 82 19.11 27.33 -13.17
C ASP A 82 18.60 26.44 -12.02
N LEU A 83 17.35 25.96 -12.06
CA LEU A 83 16.84 24.98 -11.08
C LEU A 83 17.43 23.59 -11.31
N VAL A 84 17.71 23.22 -12.55
CA VAL A 84 18.33 21.93 -12.92
C VAL A 84 19.73 21.79 -12.30
N LYS A 85 20.48 22.90 -12.15
CA LYS A 85 21.80 22.92 -11.50
C LYS A 85 21.73 22.82 -9.98
N LYS A 86 20.60 23.13 -9.36
CA LYS A 86 20.38 23.05 -7.90
C LYS A 86 19.93 21.66 -7.45
N GLU A 87 19.33 20.83 -8.31
CA GLU A 87 18.99 19.43 -7.98
C GLU A 87 20.24 18.58 -7.70
N GLU A 88 21.41 18.96 -8.23
CA GLU A 88 22.71 18.32 -7.92
C GLU A 88 23.30 18.74 -6.56
N THR A 89 22.82 19.83 -5.95
CA THR A 89 23.45 20.44 -4.75
C THR A 89 22.50 20.75 -3.58
N ALA A 90 21.18 20.64 -3.75
CA ALA A 90 20.20 20.80 -2.68
C ALA A 90 19.79 19.44 -2.09
N PRO A 91 19.50 19.35 -0.77
CA PRO A 91 18.94 18.14 -0.19
C PRO A 91 17.59 17.82 -0.85
N GLN A 92 17.59 16.73 -1.62
CA GLN A 92 16.47 16.23 -2.42
C GLN A 92 15.34 15.69 -1.52
N SER A 93 14.08 15.90 -1.97
CA SER A 93 12.84 15.19 -1.61
C SER A 93 12.55 14.96 -0.11
N PRO A 94 11.39 15.36 0.43
CA PRO A 94 10.98 15.03 1.81
C PRO A 94 10.86 13.52 2.09
N ILE A 95 10.94 12.67 1.06
CA ILE A 95 10.91 11.22 1.12
C ILE A 95 12.35 10.72 1.00
N HIS A 96 13.15 10.92 2.04
CA HIS A 96 14.55 10.54 2.02
C HIS A 96 14.73 9.08 2.45
N ASN A 97 15.36 8.26 1.60
CA ASN A 97 16.01 7.01 2.01
C ASN A 97 17.35 6.91 1.26
N ILE A 98 18.24 7.89 1.48
CA ILE A 98 19.55 8.02 0.81
C ILE A 98 20.53 6.90 1.19
N GLU A 99 20.36 6.25 2.34
CA GLU A 99 21.34 5.25 2.82
C GLU A 99 21.38 3.97 1.95
N PHE A 100 20.35 3.70 1.14
CA PHE A 100 20.26 2.46 0.37
C PHE A 100 20.24 2.64 -1.15
N TYR A 101 19.74 3.77 -1.69
CA TYR A 101 19.63 3.99 -3.15
C TYR A 101 19.77 5.48 -3.55
N PRO A 102 21.00 6.03 -3.55
CA PRO A 102 21.24 7.46 -3.78
C PRO A 102 20.89 7.98 -5.18
N SER A 103 20.82 7.11 -6.20
CA SER A 103 20.64 7.49 -7.61
C SER A 103 19.19 7.48 -8.09
N LEU A 104 18.22 7.14 -7.22
CA LEU A 104 16.86 6.80 -7.65
C LEU A 104 15.83 7.93 -7.47
N ASP A 105 16.09 8.89 -6.57
CA ASP A 105 15.17 10.00 -6.31
C ASP A 105 15.10 11.01 -7.48
N SER A 106 16.15 11.09 -8.31
CA SER A 106 16.16 11.90 -9.54
C SER A 106 15.50 11.23 -10.75
N LEU A 107 15.02 9.98 -10.62
CA LEU A 107 14.46 9.20 -11.73
C LEU A 107 12.93 9.24 -11.80
N VAL A 108 12.26 9.83 -10.82
CA VAL A 108 10.81 9.99 -10.86
C VAL A 108 10.48 11.14 -11.83
N PRO A 109 9.65 10.91 -12.87
CA PRO A 109 9.21 11.98 -13.75
C PRO A 109 8.62 13.16 -12.96
N PRO A 110 8.81 14.41 -13.37
CA PRO A 110 8.30 15.56 -12.63
C PRO A 110 6.80 15.46 -12.31
N PHE A 111 5.99 14.93 -13.23
CA PHE A 111 4.56 14.73 -13.00
C PHE A 111 4.27 13.65 -11.94
N ASP A 112 5.08 12.60 -11.90
CA ASP A 112 4.94 11.49 -10.97
C ASP A 112 5.40 11.86 -9.55
N SER A 113 6.16 12.94 -9.38
CA SER A 113 6.55 13.46 -8.06
C SER A 113 5.34 13.85 -7.18
N ALA A 114 4.28 14.41 -7.79
CA ALA A 114 3.04 14.74 -7.08
C ALA A 114 2.31 13.47 -6.62
N TRP A 115 2.31 12.41 -7.44
CA TRP A 115 1.78 11.10 -7.07
C TRP A 115 2.58 10.46 -5.94
N MET A 116 3.90 10.49 -6.01
CA MET A 116 4.77 9.98 -4.94
C MET A 116 4.56 10.73 -3.63
N CYS A 117 4.43 12.05 -3.67
CA CYS A 117 4.08 12.86 -2.50
C CYS A 117 2.72 12.44 -1.92
N LEU A 118 1.72 12.26 -2.78
CA LEU A 118 0.36 11.87 -2.37
C LEU A 118 0.33 10.50 -1.70
N TYR A 119 0.95 9.49 -2.32
CA TYR A 119 1.05 8.14 -1.75
C TYR A 119 1.86 8.14 -0.46
N GLY A 120 2.95 8.91 -0.39
CA GLY A 120 3.74 9.10 0.83
C GLY A 120 2.90 9.66 1.97
N LYS A 121 2.14 10.73 1.74
CA LYS A 121 1.27 11.34 2.76
C LYS A 121 0.13 10.43 3.21
N LEU A 122 -0.52 9.73 2.30
CA LEU A 122 -1.50 8.72 2.68
C LEU A 122 -0.87 7.56 3.47
N GLY A 123 0.34 7.13 3.10
CA GLY A 123 1.11 6.12 3.84
C GLY A 123 1.49 6.55 5.25
N GLU A 124 1.89 7.82 5.46
CA GLU A 124 2.11 8.40 6.79
C GLU A 124 0.82 8.37 7.64
N LEU A 125 -0.32 8.69 7.03
CA LEU A 125 -1.62 8.69 7.72
C LEU A 125 -2.13 7.29 8.06
N CYS A 126 -1.71 6.25 7.33
CA CYS A 126 -2.05 4.85 7.62
C CYS A 126 -1.46 4.35 8.95
N VAL A 127 -0.51 5.08 9.56
CA VAL A 127 0.07 4.76 10.88
C VAL A 127 -0.21 5.84 11.92
N ASP A 128 -1.20 6.71 11.66
CA ASP A 128 -1.66 7.73 12.60
C ASP A 128 -2.14 7.10 13.94
N PRO A 129 -1.93 7.76 15.10
CA PRO A 129 -2.41 7.25 16.39
C PRO A 129 -3.92 6.98 16.42
N ARG A 130 -4.72 7.73 15.64
CA ARG A 130 -6.18 7.69 15.65
C ARG A 130 -6.69 6.65 14.66
N PRO A 131 -7.45 5.63 15.10
CA PRO A 131 -7.94 4.54 14.23
C PRO A 131 -8.76 5.00 13.03
N ALA A 132 -9.62 6.00 13.22
CA ALA A 132 -10.46 6.51 12.13
C ALA A 132 -9.63 7.16 11.01
N VAL A 133 -8.52 7.82 11.36
CA VAL A 133 -7.59 8.42 10.38
C VAL A 133 -6.87 7.31 9.61
N ARG A 134 -6.34 6.29 10.29
CA ARG A 134 -5.69 5.14 9.63
C ARG A 134 -6.63 4.44 8.65
N LYS A 135 -7.87 4.16 9.08
CA LYS A 135 -8.87 3.49 8.26
C LYS A 135 -9.20 4.31 7.01
N SER A 136 -9.50 5.60 7.18
CA SER A 136 -9.82 6.48 6.06
C SER A 136 -8.64 6.61 5.11
N ALA A 137 -7.42 6.79 5.62
CA ALA A 137 -6.22 6.92 4.81
C ALA A 137 -5.88 5.65 4.04
N GLY A 138 -5.97 4.48 4.68
CA GLY A 138 -5.73 3.19 4.02
C GLY A 138 -6.73 2.94 2.91
N GLN A 139 -8.03 3.20 3.15
CA GLN A 139 -9.05 3.09 2.13
C GLN A 139 -8.80 4.05 0.95
N THR A 140 -8.44 5.29 1.23
CA THR A 140 -8.12 6.27 0.20
C THR A 140 -6.85 5.88 -0.56
N LEU A 141 -5.78 5.44 0.11
CA LEU A 141 -4.52 5.01 -0.50
C LEU A 141 -4.74 3.90 -1.52
N PHE A 142 -5.35 2.79 -1.08
CA PHE A 142 -5.51 1.64 -1.96
C PHE A 142 -6.58 1.88 -3.04
N SER A 143 -7.61 2.69 -2.76
CA SER A 143 -8.55 3.14 -3.80
C SER A 143 -7.86 4.01 -4.84
N THR A 144 -6.96 4.91 -4.43
CA THR A 144 -6.23 5.81 -5.33
C THR A 144 -5.29 5.01 -6.23
N ILE A 145 -4.51 4.09 -5.66
CA ILE A 145 -3.65 3.18 -6.43
C ILE A 145 -4.51 2.33 -7.38
N SER A 146 -5.68 1.87 -6.92
CA SER A 146 -6.58 1.08 -7.74
C SER A 146 -7.15 1.90 -8.94
N ALA A 147 -7.62 3.11 -8.70
CA ALA A 147 -8.20 3.93 -9.75
C ALA A 147 -7.14 4.43 -10.75
N HIS A 148 -6.00 4.89 -10.24
CA HIS A 148 -5.08 5.75 -11.00
C HIS A 148 -3.70 5.14 -11.25
N GLY A 149 -3.36 4.04 -10.56
CA GLY A 149 -2.03 3.43 -10.65
C GLY A 149 -1.63 2.92 -12.05
N GLY A 150 -2.60 2.72 -12.96
CA GLY A 150 -2.30 2.35 -14.36
C GLY A 150 -1.54 3.43 -15.15
N LEU A 151 -1.49 4.67 -14.64
CA LEU A 151 -0.78 5.78 -15.29
C LEU A 151 0.70 5.88 -14.94
N LEU A 152 1.13 5.23 -13.86
CA LEU A 152 2.49 5.41 -13.34
C LEU A 152 3.49 4.68 -14.23
N GLU A 153 4.65 5.30 -14.41
CA GLU A 153 5.75 4.68 -15.14
C GLU A 153 6.36 3.53 -14.33
N ASN A 154 7.05 2.60 -15.00
CA ASN A 154 7.68 1.44 -14.34
C ASN A 154 8.60 1.88 -13.19
N GLN A 155 9.41 2.93 -13.41
CA GLN A 155 10.30 3.47 -12.39
C GLN A 155 9.53 4.04 -11.19
N THR A 156 8.40 4.69 -11.44
CA THR A 156 7.52 5.20 -10.36
C THR A 156 6.89 4.05 -9.60
N TRP A 157 6.46 2.98 -10.26
CA TRP A 157 5.94 1.78 -9.60
C TRP A 157 6.97 1.10 -8.70
N TYR A 158 8.23 1.04 -9.15
CA TYR A 158 9.34 0.62 -8.30
C TYR A 158 9.37 1.46 -7.01
N MET A 159 9.33 2.79 -7.15
CA MET A 159 9.36 3.70 -5.99
C MET A 159 8.13 3.53 -5.09
N VAL A 160 6.93 3.32 -5.64
CA VAL A 160 5.72 3.06 -4.86
C VAL A 160 5.88 1.81 -4.00
N LEU A 161 6.40 0.71 -4.56
CA LEU A 161 6.61 -0.53 -3.80
C LEU A 161 7.61 -0.31 -2.66
N TRP A 162 8.78 0.23 -2.98
CA TRP A 162 9.93 0.26 -2.07
C TRP A 162 9.95 1.43 -1.09
N LYS A 163 9.35 2.58 -1.45
CA LYS A 163 9.34 3.78 -0.61
C LYS A 163 8.00 4.02 0.09
N VAL A 164 6.92 3.39 -0.37
CA VAL A 164 5.58 3.56 0.22
C VAL A 164 5.05 2.25 0.79
N LEU A 165 4.82 1.22 -0.05
CA LEU A 165 4.03 0.05 0.35
C LEU A 165 4.76 -0.89 1.32
N PHE A 166 6.01 -1.26 1.03
CA PHE A 166 6.78 -2.12 1.94
C PHE A 166 7.15 -1.42 3.25
N PRO A 167 7.60 -0.15 3.26
CA PRO A 167 7.79 0.57 4.51
C PRO A 167 6.50 0.70 5.33
N LEU A 168 5.35 0.88 4.67
CA LEU A 168 4.05 0.92 5.35
C LEU A 168 3.74 -0.43 6.02
N LEU A 169 3.90 -1.56 5.31
CA LEU A 169 3.69 -2.89 5.88
C LEU A 169 4.57 -3.12 7.11
N GLU A 170 5.84 -2.72 7.05
CA GLU A 170 6.77 -2.87 8.18
C GLU A 170 6.36 -2.00 9.38
N LYS A 171 6.02 -0.72 9.15
CA LYS A 171 5.58 0.19 10.22
C LYS A 171 4.29 -0.31 10.89
N VAL A 172 3.32 -0.79 10.10
CA VAL A 172 2.06 -1.35 10.63
C VAL A 172 2.34 -2.63 11.43
N ARG A 173 3.22 -3.52 10.94
CA ARG A 173 3.63 -4.72 11.66
C ARG A 173 4.29 -4.40 13.00
N SER A 174 5.27 -3.48 12.99
CA SER A 174 5.98 -3.04 14.18
C SER A 174 5.02 -2.46 15.22
N THR A 175 4.14 -1.55 14.80
CA THR A 175 3.20 -0.88 15.71
C THR A 175 2.12 -1.83 16.24
N SER A 176 1.65 -2.76 15.41
CA SER A 176 0.72 -3.82 15.82
C SER A 176 1.33 -4.76 16.86
N SER A 177 2.60 -5.18 16.67
CA SER A 177 3.31 -6.01 17.63
C SER A 177 3.50 -5.29 18.97
N VAL A 178 3.77 -3.99 18.95
CA VAL A 178 3.87 -3.17 20.16
C VAL A 178 2.52 -3.06 20.86
N ALA A 179 1.43 -2.84 20.12
CA ALA A 179 0.08 -2.75 20.66
C ALA A 179 -0.40 -4.05 21.33
N ALA A 180 -0.01 -5.22 20.80
CA ALA A 180 -0.32 -6.52 21.37
C ALA A 180 0.35 -6.79 22.74
N ASN A 181 1.39 -6.04 23.09
CA ASN A 181 2.09 -6.17 24.37
C ASN A 181 1.48 -5.30 25.48
N PHE A 182 0.57 -4.38 25.15
CA PHE A 182 -0.11 -3.56 26.15
C PHE A 182 -1.38 -4.25 26.64
N PRO A 183 -1.50 -4.53 27.95
CA PRO A 183 -2.74 -5.09 28.51
C PRO A 183 -3.92 -4.15 28.25
N PRO A 184 -5.13 -4.67 28.04
CA PRO A 184 -6.32 -3.83 28.05
C PRO A 184 -6.40 -3.06 29.38
N PRO A 185 -6.93 -1.82 29.39
CA PRO A 185 -7.11 -1.08 30.64
C PRO A 185 -7.85 -1.96 31.65
N SER A 186 -7.21 -2.23 32.79
CA SER A 186 -7.68 -3.18 33.80
C SER A 186 -9.02 -2.72 34.38
N ASP A 187 -9.97 -3.66 34.41
CA ASP A 187 -11.36 -3.55 34.88
C ASP A 187 -11.47 -3.40 36.41
N ASN A 188 -10.75 -2.46 37.01
CA ASN A 188 -10.75 -2.24 38.46
C ASN A 188 -11.81 -1.22 38.92
N THR A 189 -12.69 -0.77 38.04
CA THR A 189 -13.85 0.08 38.40
C THR A 189 -15.16 -0.62 38.08
N VAL A 190 -15.33 -1.85 38.57
CA VAL A 190 -16.66 -2.47 38.65
C VAL A 190 -17.42 -1.77 39.78
N LEU A 191 -18.05 -0.64 39.47
CA LEU A 191 -19.13 -0.11 40.28
C LEU A 191 -20.37 -1.01 40.07
N PRO A 192 -21.00 -1.50 41.15
CA PRO A 192 -22.15 -2.40 41.02
C PRO A 192 -23.34 -1.62 40.47
N GLY A 193 -23.70 -1.88 39.21
CA GLY A 193 -24.95 -1.38 38.61
C GLY A 193 -24.85 -0.75 37.23
N ASN A 194 -23.66 -0.52 36.67
CA ASN A 194 -23.53 0.11 35.35
C ASN A 194 -23.20 -0.88 34.24
N ILE A 195 -24.07 -0.87 33.23
CA ILE A 195 -23.94 -1.35 31.84
C ILE A 195 -22.56 -1.95 31.53
N LEU A 196 -22.53 -3.23 31.13
CA LEU A 196 -21.37 -3.91 30.56
C LEU A 196 -20.82 -3.08 29.39
N ILE A 197 -19.81 -2.24 29.64
CA ILE A 197 -19.18 -1.46 28.58
C ILE A 197 -18.32 -2.45 27.79
N HIS A 198 -18.68 -2.64 26.53
CA HIS A 198 -18.11 -3.63 25.61
C HIS A 198 -16.68 -3.25 25.17
N HIS A 199 -15.74 -3.07 26.11
CA HIS A 199 -14.34 -2.68 25.87
C HIS A 199 -13.52 -3.71 25.08
N SER A 200 -14.07 -4.91 24.83
CA SER A 200 -13.49 -5.91 23.92
C SER A 200 -13.29 -5.39 22.48
N ARG A 201 -14.01 -4.33 22.07
CA ARG A 201 -13.84 -3.71 20.74
C ARG A 201 -12.81 -2.58 20.67
N ASP A 202 -12.37 -2.04 21.80
CA ASP A 202 -11.62 -0.77 21.84
C ASP A 202 -10.16 -0.94 22.27
N THR A 203 -9.66 -2.17 22.35
CA THR A 203 -8.25 -2.38 22.66
C THR A 203 -7.38 -1.86 21.51
N ALA A 204 -6.23 -1.29 21.86
CA ALA A 204 -5.24 -0.85 20.88
C ALA A 204 -4.84 -2.01 19.94
N GLU A 205 -4.67 -3.22 20.49
CA GLU A 205 -4.40 -4.45 19.74
C GLU A 205 -5.42 -4.68 18.62
N LYS A 206 -6.72 -4.55 18.92
CA LYS A 206 -7.77 -4.78 17.93
C LYS A 206 -7.76 -3.73 16.82
N GLN A 207 -7.62 -2.45 17.19
CA GLN A 207 -7.57 -1.36 16.23
C GLN A 207 -6.35 -1.45 15.29
N TRP A 208 -5.22 -1.96 15.79
CA TRP A 208 -4.03 -2.24 14.98
C TRP A 208 -4.16 -3.53 14.17
N THR A 209 -4.90 -4.53 14.67
CA THR A 209 -5.30 -5.71 13.89
C THR A 209 -6.10 -5.31 12.65
N GLU A 210 -7.11 -4.46 12.81
CA GLU A 210 -7.90 -3.94 11.67
C GLU A 210 -7.01 -3.21 10.64
N THR A 211 -6.05 -2.41 11.13
CA THR A 211 -5.10 -1.68 10.28
C THR A 211 -4.17 -2.64 9.53
N CYS A 212 -3.68 -3.68 10.21
CA CYS A 212 -2.83 -4.72 9.63
C CYS A 212 -3.55 -5.46 8.50
N VAL A 213 -4.79 -5.89 8.75
CA VAL A 213 -5.63 -6.58 7.77
C VAL A 213 -5.90 -5.69 6.56
N LEU A 214 -6.30 -4.43 6.78
CA LEU A 214 -6.57 -3.47 5.70
C LEU A 214 -5.32 -3.25 4.83
N THR A 215 -4.16 -3.07 5.46
CA THR A 215 -2.90 -2.78 4.78
C THR A 215 -2.42 -3.98 3.97
N LEU A 216 -2.42 -5.18 4.56
CA LEU A 216 -2.00 -6.40 3.88
C LEU A 216 -2.90 -6.71 2.69
N ALA A 217 -4.22 -6.64 2.86
CA ALA A 217 -5.17 -6.87 1.77
C ALA A 217 -5.02 -5.82 0.65
N GLY A 218 -4.75 -4.57 1.01
CA GLY A 218 -4.47 -3.50 0.06
C GLY A 218 -3.23 -3.79 -0.80
N VAL A 219 -2.09 -4.12 -0.17
CA VAL A 219 -0.85 -4.42 -0.90
C VAL A 219 -0.97 -5.72 -1.71
N ALA A 220 -1.63 -6.74 -1.17
CA ALA A 220 -1.93 -7.96 -1.90
C ALA A 220 -2.72 -7.67 -3.19
N ARG A 221 -3.75 -6.83 -3.13
CA ARG A 221 -4.51 -6.41 -4.32
C ARG A 221 -3.67 -5.61 -5.31
N VAL A 222 -2.75 -4.77 -4.85
CA VAL A 222 -1.80 -4.07 -5.75
C VAL A 222 -0.93 -5.09 -6.49
N SER A 223 -0.52 -6.17 -5.83
CA SER A 223 0.31 -7.22 -6.45
C SER A 223 -0.39 -8.00 -7.57
N THR A 224 -1.73 -8.01 -7.60
CA THR A 224 -2.48 -8.68 -8.68
C THR A 224 -2.39 -7.94 -10.02
N ARG A 225 -1.85 -6.72 -10.03
CA ARG A 225 -1.45 -5.95 -11.24
C ARG A 225 -0.18 -6.49 -11.89
N SER A 226 -0.10 -7.81 -12.01
CA SER A 226 1.09 -8.53 -12.46
C SER A 226 1.60 -8.06 -13.84
N HIS A 227 0.71 -7.62 -14.74
CA HIS A 227 1.11 -7.11 -16.07
C HIS A 227 1.97 -5.83 -16.02
N ILE A 228 1.82 -5.00 -14.99
CA ILE A 228 2.68 -3.82 -14.78
C ILE A 228 3.91 -4.24 -13.99
N LEU A 229 3.69 -4.94 -12.88
CA LEU A 229 4.75 -5.24 -11.92
C LEU A 229 5.80 -6.21 -12.48
N LYS A 230 5.41 -7.14 -13.37
CA LYS A 230 6.36 -8.07 -14.04
C LYS A 230 7.39 -7.36 -14.93
N LYS A 231 7.16 -6.10 -15.31
CA LYS A 231 8.11 -5.31 -16.08
C LYS A 231 9.25 -4.74 -15.22
N LEU A 232 9.16 -4.89 -13.89
CA LEU A 232 10.19 -4.46 -12.96
C LEU A 232 11.23 -5.57 -12.81
N ASP A 233 12.51 -5.23 -12.95
CA ASP A 233 13.62 -6.19 -12.77
C ASP A 233 13.61 -6.79 -11.35
N GLU A 234 13.22 -6.02 -10.34
CA GLU A 234 13.09 -6.47 -8.95
C GLU A 234 11.73 -7.10 -8.61
N TYR A 235 10.86 -7.37 -9.59
CA TYR A 235 9.58 -8.03 -9.34
C TYR A 235 9.71 -9.33 -8.54
N PRO A 236 10.66 -10.24 -8.84
CA PRO A 236 10.83 -11.45 -8.05
C PRO A 236 11.13 -11.16 -6.58
N ARG A 237 11.88 -10.09 -6.29
CA ARG A 237 12.23 -9.63 -4.92
C ARG A 237 11.04 -9.00 -4.20
N ALA A 238 10.24 -8.20 -4.90
CA ALA A 238 9.02 -7.61 -4.35
C ALA A 238 7.98 -8.70 -4.03
N TRP A 239 7.77 -9.64 -4.96
CA TRP A 239 6.87 -10.78 -4.78
C TRP A 239 7.30 -11.67 -3.61
N ALA A 240 8.60 -11.95 -3.56
CA ALA A 240 9.28 -12.62 -2.47
C ALA A 240 8.96 -12.03 -1.09
N LEU A 241 9.16 -10.72 -0.94
CA LEU A 241 8.93 -10.03 0.31
C LEU A 241 7.45 -10.07 0.71
N LEU A 242 6.54 -9.90 -0.24
CA LEU A 242 5.10 -10.00 0.01
C LEU A 242 4.70 -11.39 0.54
N LEU A 243 5.20 -12.47 -0.06
CA LEU A 243 4.90 -13.83 0.40
C LEU A 243 5.41 -14.11 1.81
N GLU A 244 6.60 -13.61 2.14
CA GLU A 244 7.17 -13.72 3.49
C GLU A 244 6.33 -12.98 4.53
N ILE A 245 5.85 -11.78 4.18
CA ILE A 245 4.93 -11.02 5.04
C ILE A 245 3.60 -11.76 5.22
N ILE A 246 3.03 -12.31 4.14
CA ILE A 246 1.80 -13.11 4.20
C ILE A 246 1.99 -14.34 5.09
N GLU A 247 3.10 -15.06 4.95
CA GLU A 247 3.43 -16.24 5.78
C GLU A 247 3.53 -15.86 7.25
N SER A 248 4.30 -14.82 7.56
CA SER A 248 4.50 -14.35 8.92
C SER A 248 3.16 -13.98 9.58
N ASN A 249 2.27 -13.30 8.84
CA ASN A 249 0.95 -12.95 9.35
C ASN A 249 -0.03 -14.14 9.40
N ALA A 250 0.06 -15.10 8.47
CA ALA A 250 -0.70 -16.34 8.50
C ALA A 250 -0.37 -17.22 9.72
N LEU A 251 0.87 -17.12 10.22
CA LEU A 251 1.36 -17.78 11.43
C LEU A 251 1.08 -16.98 12.72
N SER A 252 0.39 -15.83 12.62
CA SER A 252 0.07 -15.02 13.78
C SER A 252 -0.84 -15.75 14.78
N LYS A 253 -0.64 -15.48 16.07
CA LYS A 253 -1.54 -15.94 17.15
C LYS A 253 -2.94 -15.32 17.03
N ASN A 254 -3.03 -14.14 16.42
CA ASN A 254 -4.30 -13.47 16.17
C ASN A 254 -5.00 -14.13 14.98
N SER A 255 -6.10 -14.85 15.25
CA SER A 255 -6.83 -15.61 14.24
C SER A 255 -7.42 -14.76 13.12
N GLU A 256 -7.70 -13.48 13.38
CA GLU A 256 -8.23 -12.54 12.40
C GLU A 256 -7.12 -12.14 11.41
N VAL A 257 -5.93 -11.79 11.91
CA VAL A 257 -4.76 -11.53 11.07
C VAL A 257 -4.41 -12.76 10.23
N ALA A 258 -4.35 -13.93 10.85
CA ALA A 258 -4.02 -15.18 10.17
C ALA A 258 -5.02 -15.52 9.05
N LEU A 259 -6.33 -15.42 9.33
CA LEU A 259 -7.37 -15.70 8.35
C LEU A 259 -7.33 -14.72 7.17
N ASN A 260 -7.19 -13.41 7.44
CA ASN A 260 -7.15 -12.42 6.38
C ASN A 260 -5.90 -12.54 5.52
N SER A 261 -4.76 -12.94 6.08
CA SER A 261 -3.54 -13.20 5.32
C SER A 261 -3.71 -14.32 4.30
N LEU A 262 -4.35 -15.42 4.72
CA LEU A 262 -4.66 -16.54 3.82
C LEU A 262 -5.68 -16.14 2.75
N LYS A 263 -6.67 -15.31 3.08
CA LYS A 263 -7.62 -14.75 2.09
C LYS A 263 -6.90 -13.88 1.06
N SER A 264 -6.02 -12.98 1.51
CA SER A 264 -5.22 -12.15 0.60
C SER A 264 -4.34 -12.98 -0.31
N PHE A 265 -3.74 -14.07 0.19
CA PHE A 265 -2.99 -15.00 -0.66
C PHE A 265 -3.89 -15.69 -1.69
N GLN A 266 -5.06 -16.18 -1.26
CA GLN A 266 -6.03 -16.82 -2.14
C GLN A 266 -6.47 -15.87 -3.27
N GLU A 267 -6.82 -14.62 -2.94
CA GLU A 267 -7.19 -13.60 -3.94
C GLU A 267 -6.10 -13.42 -5.01
N ILE A 268 -4.82 -13.38 -4.60
CA ILE A 268 -3.73 -13.26 -5.57
C ILE A 268 -3.62 -14.50 -6.47
N VAL A 269 -3.73 -15.70 -5.89
CA VAL A 269 -3.65 -16.96 -6.67
C VAL A 269 -4.81 -17.06 -7.66
N ASP A 270 -6.02 -16.71 -7.24
CA ASP A 270 -7.22 -16.72 -8.08
C ASP A 270 -7.06 -15.76 -9.27
N ASP A 271 -6.60 -14.53 -9.03
CA ASP A 271 -6.32 -13.54 -10.08
C ASP A 271 -5.23 -13.99 -11.07
N LEU A 272 -4.16 -14.63 -10.57
CA LEU A 272 -3.10 -15.18 -11.43
C LEU A 272 -3.65 -16.33 -12.30
N SER A 273 -4.50 -17.18 -11.74
CA SER A 273 -5.11 -18.30 -12.47
C SER A 273 -6.09 -17.84 -13.55
N ALA A 274 -6.85 -16.76 -13.30
CA ALA A 274 -7.79 -16.18 -14.25
C ALA A 274 -7.05 -15.55 -15.45
N ASN A 275 -5.94 -14.86 -15.20
CA ASN A 275 -5.12 -14.27 -16.26
C ASN A 275 -4.47 -15.32 -17.18
N ASN A 276 -4.17 -16.52 -16.66
CA ASN A 276 -3.61 -17.62 -17.47
C ASN A 276 -4.62 -18.28 -18.42
N LYS A 277 -5.93 -18.10 -18.21
CA LYS A 277 -6.99 -18.66 -19.05
C LYS A 277 -7.40 -17.77 -20.23
N ALA A 278 -6.83 -16.57 -20.37
CA ALA A 278 -7.07 -15.70 -21.53
C ALA A 278 -6.41 -16.27 -22.81
N PRO A 279 -7.05 -16.19 -23.99
CA PRO A 279 -6.53 -16.81 -25.21
C PRO A 279 -5.21 -16.16 -25.64
N LYS A 280 -4.14 -16.96 -25.70
CA LYS A 280 -2.80 -16.54 -26.16
C LYS A 280 -2.89 -16.12 -27.64
N SER A 281 -2.72 -14.83 -27.94
CA SER A 281 -2.41 -14.39 -29.31
C SER A 281 -1.00 -14.84 -29.67
N LYS A 282 -0.85 -15.39 -30.87
CA LYS A 282 0.41 -15.90 -31.41
C LYS A 282 1.30 -14.74 -31.85
N ASP A 283 2.05 -14.13 -30.92
CA ASP A 283 3.35 -13.51 -31.22
C ASP A 283 3.99 -12.98 -29.93
N SER A 284 5.09 -13.62 -29.50
CA SER A 284 6.23 -13.01 -28.77
C SER A 284 7.12 -14.09 -28.12
N THR A 285 8.14 -14.51 -28.85
CA THR A 285 9.18 -15.47 -28.44
C THR A 285 10.20 -14.91 -27.43
N ARG A 286 9.91 -13.79 -26.75
CA ARG A 286 10.77 -13.22 -25.69
C ARG A 286 10.17 -13.30 -24.28
N ASP A 287 8.89 -13.65 -24.16
CA ASP A 287 8.18 -13.77 -22.87
C ASP A 287 8.36 -15.15 -22.19
N ALA A 288 9.07 -16.09 -22.82
CA ALA A 288 9.10 -17.49 -22.39
C ALA A 288 9.86 -17.75 -21.07
N SER A 289 10.88 -16.96 -20.70
CA SER A 289 11.71 -17.25 -19.51
C SER A 289 11.08 -16.77 -18.20
N ALA A 290 10.40 -15.62 -18.19
CA ALA A 290 9.69 -15.10 -17.02
C ALA A 290 8.33 -15.80 -16.83
N ILE A 291 7.68 -16.22 -17.92
CA ILE A 291 6.49 -17.06 -17.89
C ILE A 291 6.83 -18.45 -17.34
N SER A 292 7.99 -19.03 -17.69
CA SER A 292 8.49 -20.27 -17.08
C SER A 292 8.69 -20.13 -15.58
N PHE A 293 9.22 -19.03 -15.04
CA PHE A 293 9.49 -18.95 -13.60
C PHE A 293 8.22 -18.94 -12.73
N VAL A 294 7.16 -18.23 -13.16
CA VAL A 294 5.88 -18.21 -12.42
C VAL A 294 5.06 -19.47 -12.72
N ALA A 295 5.09 -19.95 -13.96
CA ALA A 295 4.48 -21.22 -14.33
C ALA A 295 5.15 -22.37 -13.58
N ASP A 296 6.48 -22.47 -13.48
CA ASP A 296 7.21 -23.50 -12.72
C ASP A 296 6.89 -23.46 -11.22
N ILE A 297 6.59 -22.28 -10.66
CA ILE A 297 6.12 -22.13 -9.27
C ILE A 297 4.66 -22.58 -9.10
N THR A 298 3.83 -22.47 -10.14
CA THR A 298 2.41 -22.91 -10.14
C THR A 298 2.17 -24.32 -10.71
N ASP A 299 3.08 -24.83 -11.54
CA ASP A 299 3.03 -26.08 -12.31
C ASP A 299 3.87 -27.19 -11.68
N THR A 300 4.58 -26.93 -10.57
CA THR A 300 5.07 -28.01 -9.70
C THR A 300 3.90 -28.63 -8.92
N GLU A 301 3.07 -29.35 -9.67
CA GLU A 301 2.04 -30.31 -9.29
C GLU A 301 1.29 -30.04 -7.98
N VAL A 302 0.23 -29.22 -8.05
CA VAL A 302 -0.97 -29.48 -7.26
C VAL A 302 -2.18 -29.23 -8.15
N GLY A 303 -2.91 -30.30 -8.47
CA GLY A 303 -4.20 -30.22 -9.15
C GLY A 303 -5.19 -29.40 -8.32
N VAL A 304 -5.28 -28.10 -8.61
CA VAL A 304 -6.31 -27.20 -8.05
C VAL A 304 -7.70 -27.55 -8.60
N GLY A 305 -7.77 -28.29 -9.71
CA GLY A 305 -9.03 -28.68 -10.37
C GLY A 305 -9.81 -29.84 -9.72
N GLN A 306 -9.27 -30.55 -8.73
CA GLN A 306 -9.87 -31.80 -8.24
C GLN A 306 -10.28 -31.80 -6.75
N MET A 307 -10.27 -30.63 -6.08
CA MET A 307 -10.64 -30.48 -4.65
C MET A 307 -11.93 -29.67 -4.43
N LEU A 308 -12.71 -29.40 -5.50
CA LEU A 308 -14.00 -28.68 -5.43
C LEU A 308 -15.23 -29.58 -5.64
N GLY A 309 -15.07 -30.90 -5.58
CA GLY A 309 -16.18 -31.84 -5.69
C GLY A 309 -16.11 -32.91 -4.61
N GLU A 310 -16.84 -32.71 -3.52
CA GLU A 310 -17.74 -33.71 -2.92
C GLU A 310 -18.33 -33.13 -1.62
N SER A 311 -19.59 -32.73 -1.73
CA SER A 311 -20.45 -32.33 -0.63
C SER A 311 -20.92 -33.59 0.13
N GLY A 312 -20.28 -33.86 1.26
CA GLY A 312 -20.66 -34.93 2.18
C GLY A 312 -20.48 -34.52 3.64
N LYS A 313 -21.57 -34.05 4.25
CA LYS A 313 -21.85 -33.84 5.70
C LYS A 313 -20.70 -34.17 6.69
N THR A 314 -20.20 -33.15 7.38
CA THR A 314 -20.08 -33.04 8.87
C THR A 314 -19.21 -31.83 9.25
N SER A 315 -19.54 -31.17 10.36
CA SER A 315 -18.91 -29.94 10.83
C SER A 315 -17.45 -30.13 11.26
N VAL A 316 -16.49 -29.42 10.66
CA VAL A 316 -15.41 -28.67 11.36
C VAL A 316 -14.87 -27.60 10.39
N GLN A 317 -14.76 -26.36 10.85
CA GLN A 317 -14.39 -25.16 10.09
C GLN A 317 -12.87 -25.01 9.83
N THR A 318 -12.13 -26.12 9.67
CA THR A 318 -10.65 -26.19 9.64
C THR A 318 -9.95 -26.75 8.37
N PRO A 319 -10.59 -27.45 7.40
CA PRO A 319 -9.84 -28.03 6.26
C PRO A 319 -9.21 -27.00 5.31
N TRP A 320 -9.86 -25.84 5.13
CA TRP A 320 -9.51 -24.87 4.09
C TRP A 320 -8.22 -24.09 4.39
N LYS A 321 -8.01 -23.72 5.67
CA LYS A 321 -6.78 -23.04 6.10
C LYS A 321 -5.54 -23.90 5.83
N MET A 322 -5.66 -25.21 5.97
CA MET A 322 -4.54 -26.15 5.85
C MET A 322 -4.09 -26.32 4.39
N ASN A 323 -5.02 -26.29 3.44
CA ASN A 323 -4.70 -26.36 2.00
C ASN A 323 -4.00 -25.10 1.49
N THR A 324 -4.54 -23.91 1.77
CA THR A 324 -3.92 -22.64 1.39
C THR A 324 -2.55 -22.45 2.05
N PHE A 325 -2.43 -22.84 3.32
CA PHE A 325 -1.16 -22.81 4.04
C PHE A 325 -0.12 -23.79 3.47
N CYS A 326 -0.55 -25.00 3.09
CA CYS A 326 0.32 -25.98 2.44
C CYS A 326 0.84 -25.47 1.08
N VAL A 327 -0.03 -24.85 0.27
CA VAL A 327 0.36 -24.20 -0.99
C VAL A 327 1.36 -23.08 -0.71
N LEU A 328 1.08 -22.19 0.24
CA LEU A 328 2.00 -21.10 0.62
C LEU A 328 3.37 -21.64 1.06
N GLN A 329 3.41 -22.66 1.93
CA GLN A 329 4.64 -23.31 2.38
C GLN A 329 5.42 -23.96 1.23
N LYS A 330 4.73 -24.62 0.30
CA LYS A 330 5.35 -25.21 -0.89
C LYS A 330 5.91 -24.13 -1.83
N THR A 331 5.17 -23.06 -2.07
CA THR A 331 5.62 -21.90 -2.88
C THR A 331 6.89 -21.28 -2.28
N LEU A 332 6.94 -21.12 -0.96
CA LEU A 332 8.12 -20.59 -0.25
C LEU A 332 9.31 -21.57 -0.27
N THR A 333 9.04 -22.87 -0.14
CA THR A 333 10.07 -23.92 -0.17
C THR A 333 10.69 -24.06 -1.55
N ALA A 334 9.87 -24.05 -2.62
CA ALA A 334 10.34 -24.00 -4.00
C ALA A 334 11.21 -22.76 -4.26
N ARG A 335 10.78 -21.60 -3.73
CA ARG A 335 11.54 -20.35 -3.83
C ARG A 335 12.90 -20.39 -3.11
N ARG A 336 12.99 -20.92 -1.89
CA ARG A 336 14.28 -21.03 -1.15
C ARG A 336 15.33 -21.83 -1.92
N LYS A 337 14.92 -22.72 -2.85
CA LYS A 337 15.83 -23.47 -3.73
C LYS A 337 16.35 -22.66 -4.92
N HIS A 338 15.60 -21.65 -5.38
CA HIS A 338 15.94 -20.86 -6.59
C HIS A 338 16.47 -19.45 -6.29
N VAL A 339 16.19 -18.90 -5.11
CA VAL A 339 16.69 -17.60 -4.67
C VAL A 339 17.25 -17.77 -3.25
N PRO A 340 18.58 -17.89 -3.07
CA PRO A 340 19.20 -17.93 -1.75
C PRO A 340 18.81 -16.67 -0.97
N SER A 341 18.54 -16.82 0.33
CA SER A 341 18.05 -15.79 1.23
C SER A 341 18.82 -14.45 1.12
N ILE A 342 18.25 -13.47 0.41
CA ILE A 342 18.78 -12.10 0.27
C ILE A 342 18.27 -11.20 1.42
N LEU A 343 18.16 -11.74 2.63
CA LEU A 343 17.70 -10.99 3.81
C LEU A 343 18.83 -10.66 4.81
N HIS A 344 20.09 -10.91 4.45
CA HIS A 344 21.21 -10.54 5.32
C HIS A 344 21.60 -9.05 5.24
N ASN A 345 21.08 -8.30 4.26
CA ASN A 345 21.19 -6.84 4.27
C ASN A 345 19.82 -6.27 4.61
N ARG A 346 19.68 -5.86 5.87
CA ARG A 346 18.48 -5.28 6.48
C ARG A 346 17.96 -4.10 5.63
N ILE A 347 16.64 -4.00 5.62
CA ILE A 347 15.78 -2.92 5.11
C ILE A 347 16.31 -1.54 5.50
#